data_AF-A0A2E0TFC4-F1
#
_entry.id   AF-A0A2E0TFC4-F1
#
_cell.length_a   1.000
_cell.length_b   1.000
_cell.length_c   1.000
_cell.angle_alpha   90.00
_cell.angle_beta   90.00
_cell.angle_gamma   90.00
#
_symmetry.space_group_name_H-M   'P 1'
#
loop_
_entity.id
_entity.type
_entity.pdbx_description
1 polymer ?
#
loop_
_entity_poly.entity_id
_entity_poly.type
_entity_poly.pdbx_seq_one_letter_code
_entity_poly.pdbx_strand_id
1 'polypeptide(L)'
;MVSAQLLDSVAAFFALPALGIAVWMRILFAIQPSDVEVGADGLAWREKRQDRFVSFRDLRAITTEGATLLLHTDDGIERIPFGPVDPALREAVRARVARALARLRPEEAARLEALGRRGRSLAEWKAELQKLFAGGLRSPRVPRVRVIETLDDDGAPPDQRLGAALALVESGDPESAKLARRRAAELAEAVADPHLARAFVELADDALQEETAERLADD
;
A
#
# COMPACT_ATOMS: atom_id res chain seq x y z
N MET A 1 -14.95 -51.39 -55.18
CA MET A 1 -15.23 -51.38 -53.73
C MET A 1 -13.98 -51.09 -52.87
N VAL A 2 -12.99 -50.33 -53.35
CA VAL A 2 -11.77 -49.98 -52.56
C VAL A 2 -11.69 -48.48 -52.23
N SER A 3 -12.56 -47.64 -52.82
CA SER A 3 -12.46 -46.18 -52.69
C SER A 3 -13.11 -45.57 -51.44
N ALA A 4 -13.86 -46.34 -50.65
CA ALA A 4 -14.55 -45.81 -49.46
C ALA A 4 -13.70 -45.84 -48.18
N GLN A 5 -12.79 -46.81 -48.04
CA GLN A 5 -11.99 -46.97 -46.80
C GLN A 5 -10.78 -46.03 -46.70
N LEU A 6 -10.30 -45.48 -47.81
CA LEU A 6 -9.17 -44.53 -47.83
C LEU A 6 -9.58 -43.10 -47.42
N LEU A 7 -10.85 -42.73 -47.56
CA LEU A 7 -11.35 -41.41 -47.16
C LEU A 7 -11.52 -41.28 -45.64
N ASP A 8 -11.86 -42.36 -44.93
CA ASP A 8 -12.03 -42.34 -43.47
C ASP A 8 -10.69 -42.21 -42.72
N SER A 9 -9.59 -42.68 -43.30
CA SER A 9 -8.27 -42.66 -42.66
C SER A 9 -7.58 -41.28 -42.70
N VAL A 10 -7.94 -40.44 -43.67
CA VAL A 10 -7.41 -39.06 -43.76
C VAL A 10 -8.11 -38.13 -42.76
N ALA A 11 -9.40 -38.34 -42.50
CA ALA A 11 -10.17 -37.54 -41.54
C ALA A 11 -9.67 -37.70 -40.09
N ALA A 12 -9.23 -38.91 -39.70
CA ALA A 12 -8.69 -39.17 -38.36
C ALA A 12 -7.33 -38.49 -38.09
N PHE A 13 -6.52 -38.24 -39.13
CA PHE A 13 -5.20 -37.63 -39.00
C PHE A 13 -5.24 -36.11 -38.72
N PHE A 14 -6.34 -35.42 -39.10
CA PHE A 14 -6.52 -33.99 -38.85
C PHE A 14 -7.28 -33.66 -37.55
N ALA A 15 -8.00 -34.61 -36.96
CA ALA A 15 -8.76 -34.38 -35.73
C ALA A 15 -7.87 -34.23 -34.47
N LEU A 16 -6.76 -34.98 -34.40
CA LEU A 16 -5.80 -34.90 -33.31
C LEU A 16 -5.05 -33.55 -33.22
N PRO A 17 -4.51 -32.98 -34.31
CA PRO A 17 -3.86 -31.67 -34.24
C PRO A 17 -4.85 -30.54 -33.94
N ALA A 18 -6.11 -30.63 -34.40
CA ALA A 18 -7.13 -29.63 -34.08
C ALA A 18 -7.47 -29.58 -32.57
N LEU A 19 -7.55 -30.74 -31.91
CA LEU A 19 -7.72 -30.82 -30.45
C LEU A 19 -6.50 -30.25 -29.72
N GLY A 20 -5.29 -30.58 -30.18
CA GLY A 20 -4.04 -30.05 -29.63
C GLY A 20 -3.95 -28.53 -29.75
N ILE A 21 -4.30 -27.97 -30.91
CA ILE A 21 -4.32 -26.52 -31.15
C ILE A 21 -5.41 -25.85 -30.30
N ALA A 22 -6.60 -26.44 -30.16
CA ALA A 22 -7.67 -25.85 -29.33
C ALA A 22 -7.30 -25.84 -27.84
N VAL A 23 -6.68 -26.91 -27.34
CA VAL A 23 -6.15 -26.98 -25.96
C VAL A 23 -5.01 -25.99 -25.77
N TRP A 24 -4.06 -25.93 -26.71
CA TRP A 24 -2.93 -25.00 -26.66
C TRP A 24 -3.37 -23.54 -26.74
N MET A 25 -4.32 -23.20 -27.62
CA MET A 25 -4.93 -21.88 -27.67
C MET A 25 -5.66 -21.54 -26.37
N ARG A 26 -6.39 -22.48 -25.76
CA ARG A 26 -7.02 -22.26 -24.44
C ARG A 26 -5.99 -21.96 -23.35
N ILE A 27 -4.86 -22.66 -23.36
CA ILE A 27 -3.75 -22.40 -22.44
C ILE A 27 -3.19 -21.00 -22.69
N LEU A 28 -2.92 -20.62 -23.94
CA LEU A 28 -2.40 -19.29 -24.28
C LEU A 28 -3.36 -18.15 -23.94
N PHE A 29 -4.66 -18.31 -24.20
CA PHE A 29 -5.67 -17.31 -23.86
C PHE A 29 -5.91 -17.21 -22.35
N ALA A 30 -5.70 -18.28 -21.59
CA ALA A 30 -5.73 -18.23 -20.13
C ALA A 30 -4.51 -17.53 -19.51
N ILE A 31 -3.45 -17.28 -20.29
CA ILE A 31 -2.20 -16.65 -19.84
C ILE A 31 -2.12 -15.17 -20.22
N GLN A 32 -3.10 -14.62 -20.95
CA GLN A 32 -3.07 -13.19 -21.28
C GLN A 32 -3.16 -12.35 -19.98
N PRO A 33 -2.15 -11.50 -19.71
CA PRO A 33 -2.15 -10.65 -18.54
C PRO A 33 -3.40 -9.76 -18.56
N SER A 34 -4.13 -9.73 -17.45
CA SER A 34 -5.21 -8.76 -17.30
C SER A 34 -4.59 -7.38 -17.16
N ASP A 35 -5.10 -6.40 -17.91
CA ASP A 35 -4.75 -5.00 -17.68
C ASP A 35 -5.41 -4.60 -16.34
N VAL A 36 -4.58 -4.32 -15.33
CA VAL A 36 -5.02 -3.99 -13.98
C VAL A 36 -4.69 -2.55 -13.72
N GLU A 37 -5.73 -1.75 -13.57
CA GLU A 37 -5.63 -0.35 -13.17
C GLU A 37 -5.83 -0.23 -11.66
N VAL A 38 -4.89 0.42 -10.99
CA VAL A 38 -4.97 0.67 -9.55
C VAL A 38 -5.31 2.13 -9.33
N GLY A 39 -6.59 2.39 -9.06
CA GLY A 39 -7.12 3.71 -8.77
C GLY A 39 -6.86 4.19 -7.35
N ALA A 40 -7.42 5.35 -7.00
CA ALA A 40 -7.42 5.85 -5.62
C ALA A 40 -8.47 5.14 -4.74
N ASP A 41 -9.50 4.58 -5.37
CA ASP A 41 -10.72 4.02 -4.78
C ASP A 41 -10.81 2.49 -4.87
N GLY A 42 -10.08 1.86 -5.79
CA GLY A 42 -10.08 0.41 -5.92
C GLY A 42 -9.12 -0.13 -6.99
N LEU A 43 -9.34 -1.39 -7.33
CA LEU A 43 -8.71 -2.04 -8.49
C LEU A 43 -9.75 -2.27 -9.56
N ALA A 44 -9.45 -1.89 -10.80
CA ALA A 44 -10.22 -2.22 -11.99
C ALA A 44 -9.42 -3.17 -12.88
N TRP A 45 -10.08 -4.15 -13.49
CA TRP A 45 -9.46 -5.03 -14.48
C TRP A 45 -10.49 -5.54 -15.48
N ARG A 46 -10.03 -6.06 -16.61
CA ARG A 46 -10.91 -6.66 -17.62
C ARG A 46 -10.77 -8.17 -17.67
N GLU A 47 -11.87 -8.89 -17.42
CA GLU A 47 -11.93 -10.35 -17.53
C GLU A 47 -12.90 -10.75 -18.65
N LYS A 48 -12.42 -11.47 -19.68
CA LYS A 48 -13.27 -12.03 -20.77
C LYS A 48 -14.29 -11.03 -21.35
N ARG A 49 -13.83 -9.79 -21.59
CA ARG A 49 -14.61 -8.60 -22.07
C ARG A 49 -15.54 -7.94 -21.05
N GLN A 50 -15.56 -8.36 -19.80
CA GLN A 50 -16.28 -7.68 -18.73
C GLN A 50 -15.30 -6.83 -17.91
N ASP A 51 -15.63 -5.57 -17.70
CA ASP A 51 -14.91 -4.73 -16.76
C ASP A 51 -15.34 -5.11 -15.34
N ARG A 52 -14.36 -5.36 -14.49
CA ARG A 52 -14.50 -5.73 -13.08
C ARG A 52 -13.87 -4.64 -12.23
N PHE A 53 -14.47 -4.39 -11.08
CA PHE A 53 -13.99 -3.40 -10.13
C PHE A 53 -14.18 -3.92 -8.70
N VAL A 54 -13.15 -3.78 -7.88
CA VAL A 54 -13.21 -4.04 -6.44
C VAL A 54 -12.78 -2.79 -5.71
N SER A 55 -13.71 -2.21 -4.95
CA SER A 55 -13.44 -1.09 -4.06
C SER A 55 -12.45 -1.52 -2.97
N PHE A 56 -11.52 -0.63 -2.61
CA PHE A 56 -10.64 -0.88 -1.48
C PHE A 56 -11.41 -1.05 -0.15
N ARG A 57 -12.64 -0.52 -0.05
CA ARG A 57 -13.50 -0.69 1.15
C ARG A 57 -13.96 -2.13 1.36
N ASP A 58 -14.19 -2.84 0.25
CA ASP A 58 -14.67 -4.22 0.27
C ASP A 58 -13.50 -5.21 0.35
N LEU A 59 -12.27 -4.71 0.19
CA LEU A 59 -11.05 -5.48 0.18
C LEU A 59 -10.49 -5.66 1.61
N ARG A 60 -10.25 -6.91 2.00
CA ARG A 60 -9.75 -7.32 3.32
C ARG A 60 -8.27 -7.65 3.33
N ALA A 61 -7.80 -8.32 2.27
CA ALA A 61 -6.41 -8.69 2.10
C ALA A 61 -6.08 -8.88 0.62
N ILE A 62 -4.80 -8.78 0.31
CA ILE A 62 -4.26 -9.22 -0.98
C ILE A 62 -3.19 -10.26 -0.73
N THR A 63 -3.28 -11.37 -1.45
CA THR A 63 -2.24 -12.40 -1.50
C THR A 63 -1.89 -12.70 -2.95
N THR A 64 -0.74 -13.33 -3.17
CA THR A 64 -0.31 -13.76 -4.51
C THR A 64 -0.08 -15.27 -4.51
N GLU A 65 -0.63 -15.96 -5.49
CA GLU A 65 -0.41 -17.39 -5.71
C GLU A 65 0.09 -17.61 -7.15
N GLY A 66 1.39 -17.89 -7.29
CA GLY A 66 2.02 -18.04 -8.60
C GLY A 66 1.93 -16.75 -9.44
N ALA A 67 1.13 -16.79 -10.51
CA ALA A 67 0.88 -15.70 -11.45
C ALA A 67 -0.49 -15.02 -11.25
N THR A 68 -1.15 -15.29 -10.12
CA THR A 68 -2.50 -14.81 -9.81
C THR A 68 -2.48 -13.92 -8.58
N LEU A 69 -3.08 -12.75 -8.69
CA LEU A 69 -3.39 -11.87 -7.56
C LEU A 69 -4.74 -12.30 -6.98
N LEU A 70 -4.77 -12.60 -5.69
CA LEU A 70 -5.97 -12.98 -4.96
C LEU A 70 -6.41 -11.79 -4.10
N LEU A 71 -7.59 -11.27 -4.40
CA LEU A 71 -8.24 -10.22 -3.65
C LEU A 71 -9.25 -10.87 -2.70
N HIS A 72 -8.97 -10.82 -1.40
CA HIS A 72 -9.92 -11.29 -0.39
C HIS A 72 -10.89 -10.16 -0.09
N THR A 73 -12.15 -10.36 -0.39
CA THR A 73 -13.25 -9.41 -0.17
C THR A 73 -14.24 -9.96 0.85
N ASP A 74 -15.22 -9.16 1.26
CA ASP A 74 -16.32 -9.64 2.11
C ASP A 74 -17.18 -10.72 1.43
N ASP A 75 -17.30 -10.66 0.10
CA ASP A 75 -18.13 -11.58 -0.69
C ASP A 75 -17.37 -12.83 -1.17
N GLY A 76 -16.05 -12.91 -0.93
CA GLY A 76 -15.21 -14.04 -1.31
C GLY A 76 -13.86 -13.65 -1.89
N ILE A 77 -13.27 -14.56 -2.68
CA ILE A 77 -11.94 -14.38 -3.26
C ILE A 77 -12.05 -14.11 -4.76
N GLU A 78 -11.72 -12.88 -5.16
CA GLU A 78 -11.59 -12.50 -6.56
C GLU A 78 -10.18 -12.82 -7.06
N ARG A 79 -10.08 -13.36 -8.29
CA ARG A 79 -8.83 -13.85 -8.86
C ARG A 79 -8.48 -13.06 -10.10
N ILE A 80 -7.34 -12.38 -10.07
CA ILE A 80 -6.85 -11.61 -11.21
C ILE A 80 -5.63 -12.31 -11.78
N PRO A 81 -5.72 -12.90 -12.99
CA PRO A 81 -4.56 -13.48 -13.65
C PRO A 81 -3.64 -12.34 -14.13
N PHE A 82 -2.53 -12.16 -13.41
CA PHE A 82 -1.46 -11.23 -13.79
C PHE A 82 -0.65 -11.82 -14.94
N GLY A 83 -0.55 -13.15 -15.04
CA GLY A 83 0.34 -13.80 -16.00
C GLY A 83 1.81 -13.71 -15.56
N PRO A 84 2.77 -13.96 -16.47
CA PRO A 84 4.20 -13.88 -16.16
C PRO A 84 4.63 -12.40 -16.06
N VAL A 85 4.31 -11.76 -14.94
CA VAL A 85 4.65 -10.36 -14.68
C VAL A 85 5.95 -10.26 -13.92
N ASP A 86 6.73 -9.24 -14.27
CA ASP A 86 7.93 -8.83 -13.55
C ASP A 86 7.67 -8.81 -12.03
N PRO A 87 8.47 -9.56 -11.23
CA PRO A 87 8.40 -9.52 -9.77
C PRO A 87 8.41 -8.10 -9.18
N ALA A 88 9.12 -7.15 -9.79
CA ALA A 88 9.18 -5.77 -9.33
C ALA A 88 7.81 -5.05 -9.45
N LEU A 89 7.12 -5.23 -10.59
CA LEU A 89 5.78 -4.66 -10.79
C LEU A 89 4.76 -5.28 -9.83
N ARG A 90 4.86 -6.59 -9.58
CA ARG A 90 4.00 -7.28 -8.61
C ARG A 90 4.16 -6.72 -7.19
N GLU A 91 5.41 -6.49 -6.78
CA GLU A 91 5.69 -5.90 -5.49
C GLU A 91 5.19 -4.46 -5.40
N ALA A 92 5.34 -3.68 -6.48
CA ALA A 92 4.82 -2.31 -6.55
C ALA A 92 3.29 -2.27 -6.41
N VAL A 93 2.56 -3.15 -7.09
CA VAL A 93 1.08 -3.28 -6.93
C VAL A 93 0.73 -3.67 -5.50
N ARG A 94 1.40 -4.68 -4.94
CA ARG A 94 1.17 -5.11 -3.55
C ARG A 94 1.38 -3.96 -2.56
N ALA A 95 2.48 -3.22 -2.69
CA ALA A 95 2.79 -2.08 -1.84
C ALA A 95 1.78 -0.93 -2.02
N ARG A 96 1.31 -0.68 -3.25
CA ARG A 96 0.31 0.34 -3.54
C ARG A 96 -1.04 0.02 -2.87
N VAL A 97 -1.50 -1.23 -2.97
CA VAL A 97 -2.78 -1.63 -2.36
C VAL A 97 -2.66 -1.76 -0.85
N ALA A 98 -1.55 -2.26 -0.31
CA ALA A 98 -1.32 -2.29 1.13
C ALA A 98 -1.39 -0.89 1.75
N ARG A 99 -0.85 0.13 1.07
CA ARG A 99 -0.99 1.54 1.45
C ARG A 99 -2.45 2.01 1.41
N ALA A 100 -3.20 1.63 0.36
CA ALA A 100 -4.61 1.99 0.26
C ALA A 100 -5.47 1.36 1.36
N LEU A 101 -5.26 0.07 1.65
CA LEU A 101 -5.96 -0.66 2.71
C LEU A 101 -5.63 -0.12 4.11
N ALA A 102 -4.39 0.31 4.34
CA ALA A 102 -3.99 0.92 5.61
C ALA A 102 -4.82 2.18 5.92
N ARG A 103 -5.15 2.97 4.89
CA ARG A 103 -5.98 4.18 5.01
C ARG A 103 -7.44 3.87 5.37
N LEU A 104 -7.91 2.63 5.13
CA LEU A 104 -9.32 2.27 5.29
C LEU A 104 -9.67 1.59 6.60
N ARG A 105 -8.69 1.20 7.42
CA ARG A 105 -8.96 0.66 8.76
C ARG A 105 -9.27 1.83 9.71
N PRO A 106 -10.53 2.04 10.14
CA PRO A 106 -10.89 3.26 10.85
C PRO A 106 -10.14 3.42 12.17
N GLU A 107 -9.88 2.31 12.86
CA GLU A 107 -9.09 2.30 14.09
C GLU A 107 -7.62 2.63 13.88
N GLU A 108 -7.05 2.25 12.74
CA GLU A 108 -5.64 2.53 12.39
C GLU A 108 -5.52 3.97 11.90
N ALA A 109 -6.47 4.43 11.08
CA ALA A 109 -6.60 5.83 10.69
C ALA A 109 -6.75 6.73 11.92
N ALA A 110 -7.68 6.43 12.84
CA ALA A 110 -7.85 7.21 14.08
C ALA A 110 -6.58 7.23 14.95
N ARG A 111 -5.78 6.15 14.92
CA ARG A 111 -4.49 6.06 15.61
C ARG A 111 -3.41 6.91 14.93
N LEU A 112 -3.35 6.89 13.60
CA LEU A 112 -2.41 7.73 12.83
C LEU A 112 -2.78 9.21 12.91
N GLU A 113 -4.07 9.54 12.90
CA GLU A 113 -4.52 10.92 13.13
C GLU A 113 -4.14 11.42 14.53
N ALA A 114 -3.97 10.53 15.51
CA ALA A 114 -3.51 10.91 16.85
C ALA A 114 -2.03 11.37 16.87
N LEU A 115 -1.29 11.13 15.77
CA LEU A 115 0.05 11.70 15.56
C LEU A 115 -0.01 13.23 15.37
N GLY A 116 -1.10 13.79 14.84
CA GLY A 116 -1.25 15.23 14.64
C GLY A 116 -1.42 16.00 15.96
N ARG A 117 -1.05 17.28 16.00
CA ARG A 117 -1.01 18.06 17.26
C ARG A 117 -2.40 18.30 17.84
N ARG A 118 -3.41 18.55 17.01
CA ARG A 118 -4.83 18.75 17.42
C ARG A 118 -5.02 19.79 18.55
N GLY A 119 -4.30 20.91 18.46
CA GLY A 119 -4.36 22.01 19.43
C GLY A 119 -3.71 21.74 20.79
N ARG A 120 -3.01 20.61 20.97
CA ARG A 120 -2.24 20.31 22.19
C ARG A 120 -0.96 21.15 22.24
N SER A 121 -0.48 21.52 23.43
CA SER A 121 0.88 22.05 23.57
C SER A 121 1.93 21.02 23.14
N LEU A 122 3.15 21.44 22.80
CA LEU A 122 4.24 20.55 22.41
C LEU A 122 4.56 19.54 23.52
N ALA A 123 4.53 19.98 24.78
CA ALA A 123 4.77 19.10 25.93
C ALA A 123 3.68 18.02 26.05
N GLU A 124 2.40 18.38 25.95
CA GLU A 124 1.27 17.43 25.96
C GLU A 124 1.32 16.49 24.75
N TRP A 125 1.64 17.04 23.58
CA TRP A 125 1.76 16.27 22.35
C TRP A 125 2.85 15.21 22.46
N LYS A 126 4.07 15.58 22.91
CA LYS A 126 5.16 14.63 23.19
C LYS A 126 4.73 13.53 24.15
N ALA A 127 4.09 13.90 25.27
CA ALA A 127 3.63 12.93 26.25
C ALA A 127 2.62 11.93 25.68
N GLU A 128 1.70 12.38 24.81
CA GLU A 128 0.75 11.50 24.13
C GLU A 128 1.42 10.62 23.07
N LEU A 129 2.37 11.15 22.29
CA LEU A 129 3.13 10.37 21.31
C LEU A 129 3.93 9.24 21.99
N GLN A 130 4.53 9.53 23.15
CA GLN A 130 5.20 8.51 23.98
C GLN A 130 4.23 7.39 24.40
N LYS A 131 3.00 7.74 24.82
CA LYS A 131 1.98 6.74 25.18
C LYS A 131 1.55 5.88 23.97
N LEU A 132 1.38 6.49 22.80
CA LEU A 132 1.03 5.77 21.56
C LEU A 132 2.09 4.73 21.18
N PHE A 133 3.37 5.03 21.43
CA PHE A 133 4.49 4.13 21.16
C PHE A 133 4.73 3.09 22.24
N ALA A 134 4.57 3.43 23.52
CA ALA A 134 4.64 2.47 24.61
C ALA A 134 3.52 1.43 24.49
N GLY A 135 2.34 1.86 24.00
CA GLY A 135 1.12 1.08 24.03
C GLY A 135 0.57 0.97 25.46
N GLY A 136 -0.62 0.41 25.59
CA GLY A 136 -1.24 0.15 26.89
C GLY A 136 -1.98 -1.18 26.91
N LEU A 137 -2.42 -1.61 28.09
CA LEU A 137 -3.18 -2.86 28.26
C LEU A 137 -4.46 -2.90 27.41
N ARG A 138 -5.02 -1.74 27.08
CA ARG A 138 -6.27 -1.58 26.29
C ARG A 138 -6.10 -0.77 25.01
N SER A 139 -4.90 -0.27 24.72
CA SER A 139 -4.64 0.58 23.56
C SER A 139 -3.53 -0.05 22.74
N PRO A 140 -3.83 -0.56 21.53
CA PRO A 140 -2.82 -1.18 20.69
C PRO A 140 -1.77 -0.15 20.31
N ARG A 141 -0.50 -0.55 20.45
CA ARG A 141 0.66 0.24 20.01
C ARG A 141 0.58 0.53 18.51
N VAL A 142 0.96 1.73 18.10
CA VAL A 142 1.17 2.05 16.68
C VAL A 142 2.45 1.36 16.21
N PRO A 143 2.42 0.49 15.19
CA PRO A 143 3.62 -0.16 14.69
C PRO A 143 4.63 0.86 14.17
N ARG A 144 5.92 0.71 14.54
CA ARG A 144 7.01 1.61 14.11
C ARG A 144 7.05 1.82 12.60
N VAL A 145 6.79 0.75 11.82
CA VAL A 145 6.75 0.81 10.36
C VAL A 145 5.71 1.82 9.86
N ARG A 146 4.53 1.90 10.49
CA ARG A 146 3.47 2.84 10.09
C ARG A 146 3.84 4.29 10.38
N VAL A 147 4.59 4.52 11.45
CA VAL A 147 5.05 5.87 11.80
C VAL A 147 6.10 6.33 10.80
N ILE A 148 7.03 5.45 10.41
CA ILE A 148 7.99 5.74 9.33
C ILE A 148 7.25 6.00 8.01
N GLU A 149 6.28 5.16 7.66
CA GLU A 149 5.45 5.37 6.46
C GLU A 149 4.70 6.70 6.49
N THR A 150 4.20 7.13 7.65
CA THR A 150 3.50 8.42 7.79
C THR A 150 4.46 9.60 7.63
N LEU A 151 5.68 9.49 8.16
CA LEU A 151 6.73 10.50 7.98
C LEU A 151 7.08 10.69 6.49
N ASP A 152 7.17 9.58 5.76
CA ASP A 152 7.53 9.53 4.34
C ASP A 152 6.31 9.74 3.39
N ASP A 153 5.06 9.84 3.89
CA ASP A 153 3.86 10.05 3.05
C ASP A 153 3.65 11.54 2.77
N ASP A 154 3.94 11.96 1.54
CA ASP A 154 3.71 13.34 1.08
C ASP A 154 2.23 13.76 1.09
N GLY A 155 1.30 12.80 1.13
CA GLY A 155 -0.13 13.05 1.26
C GLY A 155 -0.63 13.15 2.71
N ALA A 156 0.21 12.91 3.72
CA ALA A 156 -0.18 13.06 5.12
C ALA A 156 -0.18 14.54 5.54
N PRO A 157 -1.10 14.97 6.42
CA PRO A 157 -1.10 16.33 6.96
C PRO A 157 0.27 16.72 7.56
N PRO A 158 0.73 17.98 7.38
CA PRO A 158 2.03 18.43 7.86
C PRO A 158 2.27 18.14 9.35
N ASP A 159 1.26 18.40 10.20
CA ASP A 159 1.34 18.15 11.64
C ASP A 159 1.49 16.65 11.98
N GLN A 160 0.84 15.76 11.23
CA GLN A 160 0.97 14.30 11.38
C GLN A 160 2.36 13.81 10.96
N ARG A 161 2.93 14.37 9.88
CA ARG A 161 4.30 14.04 9.45
C ARG A 161 5.32 14.46 10.49
N LEU A 162 5.22 15.68 11.01
CA LEU A 162 6.06 16.15 12.11
C LEU A 162 5.87 15.30 13.36
N GLY A 163 4.62 14.99 13.71
CA GLY A 163 4.27 14.13 14.84
C GLY A 163 4.85 12.72 14.72
N ALA A 164 4.90 12.17 13.51
CA ALA A 164 5.51 10.87 13.25
C ALA A 164 7.03 10.89 13.53
N ALA A 165 7.74 11.92 13.04
CA ALA A 165 9.16 12.08 13.34
C ALA A 165 9.40 12.29 14.85
N LEU A 166 8.60 13.15 15.48
CA LEU A 166 8.69 13.42 16.91
C LEU A 166 8.43 12.16 17.74
N ALA A 167 7.46 11.33 17.36
CA ALA A 167 7.15 10.09 18.05
C ALA A 167 8.31 9.08 18.00
N LEU A 168 9.07 9.04 16.90
CA LEU A 168 10.27 8.21 16.77
C LEU A 168 11.44 8.73 17.62
N VAL A 169 11.57 10.05 17.78
CA VAL A 169 12.55 10.66 18.70
C VAL A 169 12.21 10.33 20.15
N GLU A 170 10.93 10.44 20.50
CA GLU A 170 10.44 10.24 21.87
C GLU A 170 10.21 8.77 22.23
N SER A 171 10.48 7.81 21.34
CA SER A 171 10.17 6.39 21.58
C SER A 171 11.09 5.70 22.61
N GLY A 172 12.12 6.39 23.11
CA GLY A 172 13.14 5.85 24.02
C GLY A 172 14.14 4.89 23.38
N ASP A 173 14.09 4.70 22.05
CA ASP A 173 15.04 3.88 21.28
C ASP A 173 16.07 4.80 20.58
N PRO A 174 17.36 4.77 20.96
CA PRO A 174 18.38 5.65 20.36
C PRO A 174 18.50 5.53 18.84
N GLU A 175 18.30 4.32 18.29
CA GLU A 175 18.38 4.10 16.84
C GLU A 175 17.16 4.68 16.12
N SER A 176 15.98 4.62 16.73
CA SER A 176 14.78 5.30 16.22
C SER A 176 14.95 6.81 16.21
N ALA A 177 15.46 7.38 17.30
CA ALA A 177 15.71 8.81 17.39
C ALA A 177 16.75 9.30 16.37
N LYS A 178 17.84 8.56 16.19
CA LYS A 178 18.87 8.85 15.19
C LYS A 178 18.31 8.77 13.76
N LEU A 179 17.52 7.75 13.46
CA LEU A 179 16.84 7.61 12.17
C LEU A 179 15.89 8.80 11.92
N ALA A 180 15.07 9.15 12.91
CA ALA A 180 14.10 10.23 12.79
C ALA A 180 14.76 11.58 12.52
N ARG A 181 15.83 11.93 13.26
CA ARG A 181 16.57 13.18 13.04
C ARG A 181 17.22 13.23 11.66
N ARG A 182 17.84 12.13 11.21
CA ARG A 182 18.41 12.05 9.86
C ARG A 182 17.33 12.23 8.79
N ARG A 183 16.20 11.55 8.92
CA ARG A 183 15.07 11.67 7.98
C ARG A 183 14.45 13.06 7.99
N ALA A 184 14.30 13.69 9.15
CA ALA A 184 13.84 15.06 9.25
C ALA A 184 14.78 16.02 8.50
N ALA A 185 16.10 15.88 8.64
CA ALA A 185 17.07 16.68 7.88
C ALA A 185 16.94 16.47 6.36
N GLU A 186 16.81 15.22 5.89
CA GLU A 186 16.58 14.91 4.47
C GLU A 186 15.27 15.52 3.95
N LEU A 187 14.18 15.41 4.74
CA LEU A 187 12.86 15.92 4.37
C LEU A 187 12.81 17.45 4.38
N ALA A 188 13.54 18.11 5.29
CA ALA A 188 13.61 19.57 5.35
C ALA A 188 14.10 20.19 4.04
N GLU A 189 14.99 19.50 3.31
CA GLU A 189 15.49 19.94 2.00
C GLU A 189 14.49 19.66 0.86
N ALA A 190 13.59 18.70 1.03
CA ALA A 190 12.69 18.21 -0.02
C ALA A 190 11.26 18.78 0.05
N VAL A 191 10.78 19.17 1.24
CA VAL A 191 9.42 19.68 1.40
C VAL A 191 9.26 21.11 0.89
N ALA A 192 8.16 21.37 0.19
CA ALA A 192 7.88 22.68 -0.39
C ALA A 192 7.33 23.71 0.62
N ASP A 193 6.70 23.24 1.71
CA ASP A 193 6.18 24.10 2.78
C ASP A 193 7.33 24.60 3.67
N PRO A 194 7.60 25.92 3.72
CA PRO A 194 8.69 26.48 4.52
C PRO A 194 8.48 26.32 6.03
N HIS A 195 7.23 26.22 6.51
CA HIS A 195 6.94 26.02 7.94
C HIS A 195 7.28 24.59 8.35
N LEU A 196 6.88 23.60 7.55
CA LEU A 196 7.21 22.20 7.80
C LEU A 196 8.72 21.95 7.64
N ALA A 197 9.36 22.53 6.62
CA ALA A 197 10.81 22.45 6.43
C ALA A 197 11.56 22.93 7.68
N ARG A 198 11.18 24.11 8.20
CA ARG A 198 11.76 24.67 9.42
C ARG A 198 11.54 23.76 10.63
N ALA A 199 10.34 23.24 10.83
CA ALA A 199 10.05 22.34 11.94
C ALA A 199 10.90 21.06 11.89
N PHE A 200 11.14 20.52 10.68
CA PHE A 200 12.03 19.38 10.52
C PHE A 200 13.50 19.70 10.80
N VAL A 201 13.99 20.89 10.43
CA VAL A 201 15.35 21.35 10.83
C VAL A 201 15.45 21.42 12.35
N GLU A 202 14.50 22.11 13.00
CA GLU A 202 14.51 22.26 14.45
C GLU A 202 14.41 20.91 15.16
N LEU A 203 13.62 19.96 14.64
CA LEU A 203 13.55 18.60 15.19
C LEU A 203 14.86 17.82 14.99
N ALA A 204 15.50 17.94 13.82
CA ALA A 204 16.77 17.29 13.52
C ALA A 204 17.88 17.75 14.48
N ASP A 205 17.85 19.02 14.87
CA ASP A 205 18.77 19.67 15.81
C ASP A 205 18.37 19.52 17.29
N ASP A 206 17.31 18.75 17.60
CA ASP A 206 16.77 18.57 18.96
C ASP A 206 16.32 19.89 19.63
N ALA A 207 15.92 20.87 18.81
CA ALA A 207 15.60 22.24 19.19
C ALA A 207 14.20 22.69 18.75
N LEU A 208 13.28 21.75 18.51
CA LEU A 208 11.89 22.02 18.10
C LEU A 208 11.20 22.95 19.10
N GLN A 209 10.80 24.13 18.62
CA GLN A 209 10.12 25.15 19.42
C GLN A 209 8.60 24.97 19.41
N GLU A 210 7.94 25.37 20.51
CA GLU A 210 6.47 25.36 20.63
C GLU A 210 5.81 26.18 19.51
N GLU A 211 6.30 27.39 19.26
CA GLU A 211 5.74 28.30 18.25
C GLU A 211 5.85 27.71 16.83
N THR A 212 6.95 27.03 16.52
CA THR A 212 7.13 26.38 15.21
C THR A 212 6.17 25.20 15.05
N ALA A 213 5.99 24.39 16.10
CA ALA A 213 5.03 23.29 16.10
C ALA A 213 3.57 23.79 16.05
N GLU A 214 3.28 24.97 16.61
CA GLU A 214 1.95 25.55 16.64
C GLU A 214 1.45 25.98 15.27
N ARG A 215 2.30 26.67 14.49
CA ARG A 215 1.92 27.16 13.16
C ARG A 215 1.48 26.07 12.18
N LEU A 216 1.96 24.83 12.35
CA LEU A 216 1.61 23.70 11.49
C LEU A 216 0.21 23.12 11.76
N ALA A 217 -0.42 23.48 12.86
CA ALA A 217 -1.75 22.97 13.21
C ALA A 217 -2.89 23.83 12.62
N ASP A 218 -2.57 25.03 12.11
CA ASP A 218 -3.53 26.01 11.62
C ASP A 218 -3.72 25.96 10.08
N ASP A 219 -2.91 25.15 9.37
CA ASP A 219 -2.94 24.94 7.91
C ASP A 219 -3.71 23.66 7.52
#